data_AF-A0A961JS79-F1
#
_entry.id   AF-A0A961JS79-F1
#
_cell.length_a   1.000
_cell.length_b   1.000
_cell.length_c   1.000
_cell.angle_alpha   90.00
_cell.angle_beta   90.00
_cell.angle_gamma   90.00
#
_symmetry.space_group_name_H-M   'P 1'
#
loop_
_entity.id
_entity.type
_entity.pdbx_description
1 polymer ?
#
loop_
_entity_poly.entity_id
_entity_poly.type
_entity_poly.pdbx_seq_one_letter_code
_entity_poly.pdbx_strand_id
1 'polypeptide(L)'
;MLFEIVHPADVLFFKRPLDILSDRGDEVLILSRHKDVACDLLDSFGFAHRPISTAGRGMVGLATELARRDLATWRAARRFRPAAMVGFAGVAISHVTRLTGIPSISFYDSENAGLQTRLT
;
A
#
# COMPACT_ATOMS: atom_id res chain seq x y z
N MET A 1 3.15 -5.90 -10.49
CA MET A 1 2.28 -5.92 -9.28
C MET A 1 2.28 -4.53 -8.63
N LEU A 2 1.24 -4.18 -7.88
CA LEU A 2 1.17 -2.91 -7.14
C LEU A 2 1.24 -3.17 -5.64
N PHE A 3 2.18 -2.55 -4.94
CA PHE A 3 2.34 -2.66 -3.49
C PHE A 3 1.89 -1.37 -2.81
N GLU A 4 1.14 -1.48 -1.73
CA GLU A 4 0.81 -0.38 -0.82
C GLU A 4 1.61 -0.54 0.47
N ILE A 5 2.51 0.41 0.74
CA ILE A 5 3.42 0.40 1.90
C ILE A 5 3.11 1.62 2.77
N VAL A 6 2.58 1.40 3.97
CA VAL A 6 1.95 2.46 4.77
C VAL A 6 2.52 2.60 6.17
N HIS A 7 3.36 1.65 6.60
CA HIS A 7 4.17 1.67 7.83
C HIS A 7 5.62 1.24 7.56
N PRO A 8 6.59 1.68 8.39
CA PRO A 8 7.98 1.23 8.31
C PRO A 8 8.16 -0.29 8.38
N ALA A 9 7.32 -0.98 9.17
CA ALA A 9 7.35 -2.44 9.29
C ALA A 9 7.02 -3.14 7.95
N ASP A 10 6.10 -2.57 7.17
CA ASP A 10 5.74 -3.08 5.85
C ASP A 10 6.95 -3.06 4.89
N VAL A 11 7.81 -2.05 5.00
CA VAL A 11 9.04 -1.95 4.19
C VAL A 11 9.93 -3.16 4.45
N LEU A 12 10.14 -3.51 5.72
CA LEU A 12 10.96 -4.65 6.11
C LEU A 12 10.31 -5.97 5.73
N PHE A 13 8.98 -6.08 5.91
CA PHE A 13 8.21 -7.27 5.55
C PHE A 13 8.29 -7.55 4.04
N PHE A 14 8.13 -6.52 3.20
CA PHE A 14 8.13 -6.66 1.75
C PHE A 14 9.50 -6.55 1.10
N LYS A 15 10.58 -6.22 1.82
CA LYS A 15 11.92 -6.07 1.25
C LYS A 15 12.32 -7.27 0.37
N ARG A 16 12.31 -8.48 0.96
CA ARG A 16 12.71 -9.70 0.22
C ARG A 16 11.77 -10.03 -0.94
N PRO A 17 10.43 -10.00 -0.78
CA PRO A 17 9.52 -10.13 -1.91
C PRO A 17 9.79 -9.12 -3.05
N LEU A 18 10.04 -7.86 -2.74
CA LEU A 18 10.33 -6.81 -3.74
C LEU A 18 11.65 -7.06 -4.46
N ASP A 19 12.70 -7.46 -3.74
CA ASP A 19 13.99 -7.84 -4.32
C ASP A 19 13.80 -8.99 -5.33
N ILE A 20 13.11 -10.07 -4.93
CA ILE A 20 12.86 -11.23 -5.79
C ILE A 20 12.09 -10.88 -7.06
N LEU A 21 11.04 -10.05 -6.94
CA LEU A 21 10.25 -9.62 -8.09
C LEU A 21 11.08 -8.74 -9.03
N SER A 22 11.91 -7.85 -8.47
CA SER A 22 12.78 -6.97 -9.24
C SER A 22 13.86 -7.76 -9.98
N ASP A 23 14.51 -8.71 -9.31
CA ASP A 23 15.55 -9.58 -9.89
C ASP A 23 14.99 -10.47 -11.01
N ARG A 24 13.71 -10.86 -10.92
CA ARG A 24 13.01 -11.60 -11.99
C ARG A 24 12.61 -10.71 -13.16
N GLY A 25 12.70 -9.39 -13.02
CA GLY A 25 12.30 -8.41 -14.03
C GLY A 25 10.80 -8.12 -14.06
N ASP A 26 10.07 -8.42 -12.99
CA ASP A 26 8.66 -8.06 -12.90
C ASP A 26 8.47 -6.55 -12.77
N GLU A 27 7.46 -6.02 -13.46
CA GLU A 27 7.08 -4.62 -13.30
C GLU A 27 6.39 -4.42 -11.94
N VAL A 28 7.01 -3.61 -11.07
CA VAL A 28 6.50 -3.32 -9.73
C VAL A 28 6.25 -1.82 -9.56
N LEU A 29 5.07 -1.47 -9.04
CA LEU A 29 4.75 -0.12 -8.60
C LEU A 29 4.53 -0.10 -7.09
N ILE A 30 5.33 0.69 -6.38
CA ILE A 30 5.18 0.87 -4.94
C ILE A 30 4.48 2.21 -4.68
N LEU A 31 3.32 2.16 -4.05
CA LEU A 31 2.65 3.34 -3.50
C LEU A 31 2.99 3.43 -2.02
N SER A 32 3.48 4.58 -1.59
CA SER A 32 3.88 4.80 -0.20
C SER A 32 3.04 5.88 0.49
N ARG A 33 3.09 5.86 1.81
CA ARG A 33 2.52 6.88 2.68
C ARG A 33 3.65 7.58 3.43
N HIS A 34 3.65 8.91 3.48
CA HIS A 34 4.49 9.64 4.41
C HIS A 34 3.97 9.40 5.83
N LYS A 35 4.52 8.39 6.48
CA LYS A 35 4.30 8.03 7.87
C LYS A 35 5.65 7.65 8.46
N ASP A 36 6.07 8.36 9.50
CA ASP A 36 7.36 8.16 10.17
C ASP A 36 8.51 8.09 9.14
N VAL A 37 9.33 7.04 9.19
CA VAL A 37 10.50 6.83 8.31
C VAL A 37 10.24 5.88 7.13
N ALA A 38 8.97 5.60 6.79
CA ALA A 38 8.65 4.58 5.78
C ALA A 38 9.21 4.91 4.37
N CYS A 39 9.13 6.18 3.96
CA CYS A 39 9.70 6.61 2.67
C CYS A 39 11.23 6.59 2.72
N ASP A 40 11.82 7.13 3.80
CA ASP A 40 13.28 7.13 3.97
C ASP A 40 13.87 5.71 3.93
N LEU A 41 13.17 4.72 4.49
CA LEU A 41 13.58 3.31 4.41
C LEU A 41 13.51 2.78 2.97
N LEU A 42 12.43 3.06 2.23
CA LEU A 42 12.32 2.66 0.82
C LEU A 42 13.44 3.28 -0.03
N ASP A 43 13.69 4.57 0.17
CA ASP A 43 14.78 5.29 -0.49
C ASP A 43 16.15 4.68 -0.12
N SER A 44 16.38 4.36 1.16
CA SER A 44 17.64 3.77 1.63
C SER A 44 17.91 2.37 1.05
N PHE A 45 16.85 1.62 0.75
CA PHE A 45 16.93 0.31 0.12
C PHE A 45 16.95 0.38 -1.41
N GLY A 46 16.82 1.57 -2.00
CA GLY A 46 16.83 1.77 -3.45
C GLY A 46 15.52 1.38 -4.15
N PHE A 47 14.41 1.29 -3.41
CA PHE A 47 13.11 0.96 -4.00
C PHE A 47 12.44 2.21 -4.58
N ALA A 48 12.23 2.24 -5.89
CA ALA A 48 11.45 3.28 -6.53
C ALA A 48 10.00 3.24 -6.03
N HIS A 49 9.56 4.32 -5.39
CA HIS A 49 8.21 4.40 -4.82
C HIS A 49 7.56 5.75 -5.10
N ARG A 50 6.24 5.79 -4.99
CA ARG A 50 5.45 7.01 -5.15
C ARG A 50 4.65 7.31 -3.88
N PRO A 51 5.02 8.33 -3.11
CA PRO A 51 4.20 8.82 -2.03
C PRO A 51 2.86 9.33 -2.56
N ILE A 52 1.75 8.80 -2.04
CA ILE A 52 0.38 9.16 -2.47
C ILE A 52 -0.44 9.83 -1.38
N SER A 53 0.00 9.77 -0.12
CA SER A 53 -0.65 10.43 1.00
C SER A 53 0.34 10.67 2.16
N THR A 54 -0.06 11.51 3.10
CA THR A 54 0.67 11.77 4.36
C THR A 54 -0.25 11.46 5.51
N ALA A 55 0.23 10.73 6.53
CA ALA A 55 -0.58 10.29 7.65
C ALA A 55 -1.30 11.46 8.34
N GLY A 56 -2.64 11.40 8.37
CA GLY A 56 -3.46 12.38 9.08
C GLY A 56 -3.36 12.22 10.61
N ARG A 57 -3.70 13.29 11.34
CA ARG A 57 -3.76 13.29 12.82
C ARG A 57 -5.20 13.24 13.28
N GLY A 58 -5.47 12.44 14.33
CA GLY A 58 -6.82 12.21 14.85
C GLY A 58 -7.74 11.49 13.86
N MET A 59 -8.96 11.20 14.29
CA MET A 59 -9.89 10.36 13.52
C MET A 59 -10.31 11.00 12.17
N VAL A 60 -10.66 12.29 12.17
CA VAL A 60 -11.08 13.01 10.96
C VAL A 60 -9.93 13.16 9.96
N GLY A 61 -8.71 13.41 10.47
CA GLY A 61 -7.51 13.48 9.64
C GLY A 61 -7.20 12.15 8.98
N LEU A 62 -7.32 11.04 9.72
CA LEU A 62 -7.15 9.69 9.19
C LEU A 62 -8.22 9.33 8.15
N ALA A 63 -9.49 9.66 8.40
CA ALA A 63 -10.56 9.39 7.44
C ALA A 63 -10.38 10.20 6.14
N THR A 64 -10.02 11.48 6.24
CA THR A 64 -9.76 12.34 5.08
C THR A 64 -8.55 11.85 4.28
N GLU A 65 -7.51 11.42 4.98
CA GLU A 65 -6.32 10.83 4.38
C GLU A 65 -6.63 9.53 3.66
N LEU A 66 -7.44 8.65 4.25
CA LEU A 66 -7.88 7.40 3.62
C LEU A 66 -8.63 7.68 2.32
N ALA A 67 -9.59 8.61 2.31
CA ALA A 67 -10.33 8.96 1.09
C ALA A 67 -9.42 9.49 -0.04
N ARG A 68 -8.40 10.28 0.31
CA ARG A 68 -7.39 10.75 -0.66
C ARG A 68 -6.54 9.59 -1.17
N ARG A 69 -6.13 8.70 -0.27
CA ARG A 69 -5.33 7.52 -0.59
C ARG A 69 -6.09 6.58 -1.51
N ASP A 70 -7.36 6.29 -1.23
CA ASP A 70 -8.24 5.48 -2.10
C ASP A 70 -8.30 6.03 -3.52
N LEU A 71 -8.51 7.35 -3.67
CA LEU A 71 -8.58 8.00 -4.97
C LEU A 71 -7.23 7.92 -5.71
N ALA A 72 -6.12 8.13 -5.02
CA ALA A 72 -4.78 8.03 -5.60
C ALA A 72 -4.44 6.59 -6.02
N THR A 73 -4.74 5.61 -5.16
CA THR A 73 -4.57 4.17 -5.44
C THR A 73 -5.43 3.74 -6.61
N TRP A 74 -6.68 4.18 -6.68
CA TRP A 74 -7.55 3.89 -7.83
C TRP A 74 -6.99 4.44 -9.15
N ARG A 75 -6.54 5.71 -9.16
CA ARG A 75 -5.90 6.31 -10.35
C ARG A 75 -4.62 5.56 -10.74
N ALA A 76 -3.82 5.17 -9.75
CA ALA A 76 -2.61 4.38 -9.93
C ALA A 76 -2.92 3.04 -10.60
N ALA A 77 -3.86 2.28 -10.01
CA ALA A 77 -4.25 0.97 -10.47
C ALA A 77 -4.84 1.01 -11.88
N ARG A 78 -5.67 2.01 -12.21
CA ARG A 78 -6.21 2.18 -13.57
C ARG A 78 -5.15 2.47 -14.62
N ARG A 79 -4.13 3.26 -14.28
CA ARG A 79 -3.04 3.60 -15.21
C ARG A 79 -2.04 2.45 -15.36
N PHE A 80 -1.66 1.84 -14.25
CA PHE A 80 -0.66 0.79 -14.19
C PHE A 80 -1.20 -0.58 -14.60
N ARG A 81 -2.50 -0.85 -14.38
CA ARG A 81 -3.19 -2.12 -14.64
C ARG A 81 -2.45 -3.33 -14.02
N PRO A 82 -2.19 -3.34 -12.70
CA PRO A 82 -1.49 -4.43 -12.06
C PRO A 82 -2.27 -5.74 -12.16
N ALA A 83 -1.54 -6.86 -12.25
CA ALA A 83 -2.14 -8.20 -12.13
C ALA A 83 -2.73 -8.46 -10.73
N ALA A 84 -2.13 -7.89 -9.68
CA ALA A 84 -2.62 -7.94 -8.30
C ALA A 84 -2.11 -6.73 -7.50
N MET A 85 -2.87 -6.35 -6.47
CA MET A 85 -2.49 -5.35 -5.46
C MET A 85 -2.13 -6.06 -4.14
N VAL A 86 -1.11 -5.56 -3.44
CA VAL A 86 -0.60 -6.21 -2.22
C VAL A 86 -0.36 -5.16 -1.14
N GLY A 87 -0.74 -5.44 0.10
CA GLY A 87 -0.51 -4.50 1.21
C GLY A 87 -0.66 -5.13 2.58
N PHE A 88 -0.22 -4.41 3.60
CA PHE A 88 -0.42 -4.77 5.00
C PHE A 88 -1.59 -3.97 5.57
N ALA A 89 -2.60 -4.65 6.13
CA ALA A 89 -3.88 -4.04 6.50
C ALA A 89 -4.43 -3.11 5.39
N GLY A 90 -4.40 -3.62 4.15
CA GLY A 90 -4.57 -2.88 2.89
C GLY A 90 -5.98 -2.36 2.65
N VAL A 91 -6.46 -1.42 3.48
CA VAL A 91 -7.82 -0.87 3.39
C VAL A 91 -8.08 -0.20 2.04
N ALA A 92 -7.12 0.60 1.56
CA ALA A 92 -7.31 1.30 0.30
C ALA A 92 -7.29 0.35 -0.90
N ILE A 93 -6.38 -0.63 -0.92
CA ILE A 93 -6.38 -1.64 -1.99
C ILE A 93 -7.64 -2.50 -1.97
N SER A 94 -8.20 -2.83 -0.80
CA SER A 94 -9.48 -3.54 -0.69
C SER A 94 -10.65 -2.74 -1.29
N HIS A 95 -10.75 -1.45 -0.97
CA HIS A 95 -11.74 -0.57 -1.57
C HIS A 95 -11.58 -0.51 -3.11
N VAL A 96 -10.35 -0.38 -3.60
CA VAL A 96 -10.05 -0.29 -5.04
C VAL A 96 -10.29 -1.62 -5.76
N THR A 97 -10.03 -2.76 -5.13
CA THR A 97 -10.37 -4.10 -5.64
C THR A 97 -11.86 -4.19 -5.95
N ARG A 98 -12.72 -3.80 -5.01
CA ARG A 98 -14.18 -3.81 -5.21
C ARG A 98 -14.62 -2.94 -6.39
N LEU A 99 -13.92 -1.84 -6.63
CA LEU A 99 -14.25 -0.89 -7.72
C LEU A 99 -13.69 -1.31 -9.08
N THR A 100 -12.59 -2.06 -9.13
CA THR A 100 -11.83 -2.33 -10.36
C THR A 100 -11.83 -3.79 -10.79
N GLY A 101 -12.17 -4.71 -9.89
CA GLY A 101 -12.06 -6.16 -10.12
C GLY A 101 -10.62 -6.70 -10.11
N ILE A 102 -9.62 -5.85 -9.85
CA ILE A 102 -8.22 -6.27 -9.72
C ILE A 102 -8.06 -7.02 -8.40
N PRO A 103 -7.50 -8.24 -8.36
CA PRO A 103 -7.38 -8.99 -7.12
C PRO A 103 -6.41 -8.30 -6.14
N SER A 104 -6.71 -8.38 -4.83
CA SER A 104 -5.83 -7.89 -3.77
C SER A 104 -5.47 -8.96 -2.75
N ILE A 105 -4.26 -8.85 -2.21
CA ILE A 105 -3.74 -9.67 -1.11
C ILE A 105 -3.42 -8.72 0.05
N SER A 106 -4.13 -8.89 1.17
CA SER A 106 -3.92 -8.11 2.38
C SER A 106 -3.40 -9.00 3.51
N PHE A 107 -2.26 -8.62 4.09
CA PHE A 107 -1.66 -9.29 5.25
C PHE A 107 -2.09 -8.63 6.56
N TYR A 108 -2.21 -9.40 7.64
CA TYR A 108 -2.59 -8.94 8.97
C TYR A 108 -1.70 -9.59 10.03
N ASP A 109 -1.21 -8.81 10.99
CA ASP A 109 -0.34 -9.26 12.09
C ASP A 109 -1.09 -9.47 13.41
N SER A 110 -2.33 -8.97 13.52
CA SER A 110 -3.07 -8.93 14.78
C SER A 110 -4.48 -9.46 14.64
N GLU A 111 -4.85 -10.37 15.55
CA GLU A 111 -6.22 -10.85 15.71
C GLU A 111 -7.19 -9.75 16.19
N ASN A 112 -6.66 -8.65 16.78
CA ASN A 112 -7.46 -7.52 17.30
C ASN A 112 -7.68 -6.39 16.27
N ALA A 113 -7.51 -6.67 14.97
CA ALA A 113 -7.70 -5.70 13.89
C ALA A 113 -9.17 -5.54 13.43
N GLY A 114 -10.15 -5.72 14.33
CA GLY A 114 -11.56 -5.86 13.96
C GLY A 114 -12.15 -4.72 13.12
N LEU A 115 -11.71 -3.47 13.35
CA LEU A 115 -12.14 -2.34 12.52
C LEU A 115 -11.54 -2.40 11.11
N GLN A 116 -10.26 -2.77 10.99
CA GLN A 116 -9.59 -2.87 9.69
C GLN A 116 -10.21 -4.00 8.86
N THR A 117 -10.46 -5.15 9.47
CA THR A 117 -11.12 -6.29 8.80
C THR A 117 -12.51 -5.94 8.27
N ARG A 118 -13.27 -5.10 8.97
CA ARG A 118 -14.59 -4.64 8.50
C ARG A 118 -14.52 -3.67 7.33
N LEU A 119 -13.39 -2.98 7.16
CA LEU A 119 -13.16 -1.99 6.11
C LEU A 119 -12.49 -2.59 4.87
N THR A 120 -12.10 -3.86 4.91
CA THR A 120 -11.35 -4.54 3.83
C THR A 120 -12.14 -5.64 3.19
#